data_AF-A0A9D6HFJ9-F1
#
_entry.id   AF-A0A9D6HFJ9-F1
#
_cell.length_a   1.000
_cell.length_b   1.000
_cell.length_c   1.000
_cell.angle_alpha   90.00
_cell.angle_beta   90.00
_cell.angle_gamma   90.00
#
_symmetry.space_group_name_H-M   'P 1'
#
loop_
_entity.id
_entity.type
_entity.pdbx_description
1 polymer ?
#
loop_
_entity_poly.entity_id
_entity_poly.type
_entity_poly.pdbx_seq_one_letter_code
_entity_poly.pdbx_strand_id
1 'polypeptide(L)'
;MLARIAKSLKCQRGNFSPFMIGLVLGLAVFSTAMRKQAERELAKIEAQQAEAKKKQLQELKDGVENALLMETAANFNNGIDATRIRNSTSASLDTRNGQAIVINSTAMDNATGRQRVMISNSDDAFIRADASTSTDANMLTSDITKRDDVAVIDTSVIRARQLEISKGNMAALTDFVYDWWRRAMVDGTAESGTHHLPTNGTFNTDIRDVYTQRDFWGNNFTYARATSQTATISFTTPAPWSETYTDIIDMREASAAAGAK
;
A
#
# COMPACT_ATOMS: atom_id res chain seq x y z
N MET A 1 -71.29 11.16 65.71
CA MET A 1 -70.55 12.16 64.89
C MET A 1 -69.96 11.50 63.63
N LEU A 2 -70.76 10.73 62.88
CA LEU A 2 -70.33 9.96 61.70
C LEU A 2 -71.46 9.94 60.63
N ALA A 3 -72.07 11.11 60.38
CA ALA A 3 -73.15 11.23 59.39
C ALA A 3 -73.03 12.50 58.51
N ARG A 4 -71.83 13.10 58.44
CA ARG A 4 -71.58 14.33 57.66
C ARG A 4 -70.46 14.23 56.62
N ILE A 5 -69.94 13.04 56.35
CA ILE A 5 -68.91 12.85 55.30
C ILE A 5 -69.53 12.26 54.01
N ALA A 6 -70.73 11.67 54.08
CA ALA A 6 -71.37 11.02 52.94
C ALA A 6 -72.13 11.95 51.97
N LYS A 7 -72.02 13.29 52.09
CA LYS A 7 -72.87 14.21 51.31
C LYS A 7 -72.17 15.35 50.55
N SER A 8 -70.85 15.31 50.38
CA SER A 8 -70.17 16.30 49.49
C SER A 8 -69.18 15.70 48.49
N LEU A 9 -69.14 14.39 48.30
CA LEU A 9 -68.29 13.74 47.28
C LEU A 9 -69.08 13.29 46.03
N LYS A 10 -70.30 13.80 45.86
CA LYS A 10 -70.97 13.81 44.54
C LYS A 10 -70.75 15.18 43.94
N CYS A 11 -70.15 15.20 42.75
CA CYS A 11 -69.89 16.37 41.90
C CYS A 11 -68.52 17.05 42.08
N GLN A 12 -67.44 16.32 41.81
CA GLN A 12 -66.33 16.86 41.03
C GLN A 12 -65.77 15.74 40.14
N ARG A 13 -66.58 15.32 39.16
CA ARG A 13 -66.03 14.80 37.91
C ARG A 13 -65.34 15.99 37.24
N GLY A 14 -64.11 16.26 37.65
CA GLY A 14 -63.22 17.15 36.93
C GLY A 14 -63.04 16.55 35.55
N ASN A 15 -63.61 17.19 34.54
CA ASN A 15 -63.28 16.93 33.15
C ASN A 15 -61.77 17.10 33.01
N PHE A 16 -61.02 16.01 33.04
CA PHE A 16 -59.71 16.00 32.42
C PHE A 16 -59.97 16.28 30.95
N SER A 17 -59.72 17.54 30.57
CA SER A 17 -59.91 18.02 29.22
C SER A 17 -59.19 17.05 28.26
N PRO A 18 -59.87 16.52 27.22
CA PRO A 18 -59.23 15.73 26.17
C PRO A 18 -58.02 16.44 25.56
N PHE A 19 -58.00 17.78 25.66
CA PHE A 19 -56.87 18.62 25.28
C PHE A 19 -55.62 18.37 26.14
N MET A 20 -55.76 18.21 27.47
CA MET A 20 -54.62 17.94 28.37
C MET A 20 -54.05 16.53 28.16
N ILE A 21 -54.92 15.53 27.93
CA ILE A 21 -54.49 14.17 27.60
C ILE A 21 -53.83 14.14 26.20
N GLY A 22 -54.41 14.83 25.22
CA GLY A 22 -53.85 14.97 23.88
C GLY A 22 -52.53 15.73 23.84
N LEU A 23 -52.33 16.70 24.73
CA LEU A 23 -51.09 17.47 24.83
C LEU A 23 -49.99 16.69 25.56
N VAL A 24 -50.32 15.86 26.55
CA VAL A 24 -49.38 14.93 27.21
C VAL A 24 -49.01 13.76 26.29
N LEU A 25 -49.98 13.14 25.60
CA LEU A 25 -49.70 12.12 24.56
C LEU A 25 -48.93 12.73 23.38
N GLY A 26 -49.28 13.94 22.95
CA GLY A 26 -48.56 14.68 21.91
C GLY A 26 -47.10 14.96 22.31
N LEU A 27 -46.86 15.46 23.53
CA LEU A 27 -45.51 15.67 24.06
C LEU A 27 -44.72 14.36 24.23
N ALA A 28 -45.37 13.27 24.64
CA ALA A 28 -44.73 11.96 24.77
C ALA A 28 -44.38 11.34 23.41
N VAL A 29 -45.25 11.48 22.40
CA VAL A 29 -45.01 11.02 21.03
C VAL A 29 -43.95 11.89 20.35
N PHE A 30 -43.97 13.22 20.54
CA PHE A 30 -42.90 14.09 20.06
C PHE A 30 -41.57 13.82 20.75
N SER A 31 -41.56 13.58 22.07
CA SER A 31 -40.34 13.22 22.81
C SER A 31 -39.74 11.89 22.33
N THR A 32 -40.58 10.88 22.11
CA THR A 32 -40.12 9.57 21.61
C THR A 32 -39.74 9.62 20.12
N ALA A 33 -40.45 10.40 19.30
CA ALA A 33 -40.08 10.64 17.90
C ALA A 33 -38.76 11.41 17.78
N MET A 34 -38.57 12.46 18.58
CA MET A 34 -37.32 13.22 18.67
C MET A 34 -36.17 12.36 19.15
N ARG A 35 -36.40 11.49 20.16
CA ARG A 35 -35.39 10.54 20.63
C ARG A 35 -35.00 9.53 19.55
N LYS A 36 -35.98 8.96 18.84
CA LYS A 36 -35.75 8.01 17.75
C LYS A 36 -35.09 8.67 16.53
N GLN A 37 -35.40 9.94 16.29
CA GLN A 37 -34.73 10.74 15.26
C GLN A 37 -33.30 11.08 15.66
N ALA A 38 -33.06 11.47 16.91
CA ALA A 38 -31.73 11.71 17.46
C ALA A 38 -30.87 10.43 17.44
N GLU A 39 -31.43 9.26 17.78
CA GLU A 39 -30.76 7.96 17.68
C GLU A 39 -30.38 7.63 16.23
N ARG A 40 -31.26 7.94 15.25
CA ARG A 40 -30.95 7.76 13.82
C ARG A 40 -29.90 8.75 13.31
N GLU A 41 -29.97 10.00 13.74
CA GLU A 41 -28.98 11.03 13.38
C GLU A 41 -27.62 10.70 13.99
N LEU A 42 -27.57 10.23 15.24
CA LEU A 42 -26.36 9.70 15.88
C LEU A 42 -25.78 8.53 15.09
N ALA A 43 -26.60 7.51 14.78
CA ALA A 43 -26.14 6.36 14.01
C ALA A 43 -25.61 6.76 12.62
N LYS A 44 -26.24 7.76 11.97
CA LYS A 44 -25.77 8.30 10.69
C LYS A 44 -24.44 9.03 10.82
N ILE A 45 -24.27 9.84 11.85
CA ILE A 45 -23.02 10.55 12.14
C ILE A 45 -21.91 9.54 12.45
N GLU A 46 -22.18 8.52 13.26
CA GLU A 46 -21.23 7.45 13.56
C GLU A 46 -20.81 6.67 12.31
N ALA A 47 -21.76 6.33 11.43
CA ALA A 47 -21.47 5.67 10.17
C ALA A 47 -20.57 6.52 9.25
N GLN A 48 -20.90 7.81 9.10
CA GLN A 48 -20.08 8.75 8.32
C GLN A 48 -18.67 8.91 8.92
N GLN A 49 -18.55 8.91 10.24
CA GLN A 49 -17.25 8.97 10.91
C GLN A 49 -16.44 7.68 10.71
N ALA A 50 -17.08 6.51 10.77
CA ALA A 50 -16.41 5.24 10.51
C ALA A 50 -15.90 5.15 9.06
N GLU A 51 -16.71 5.60 8.10
CA GLU A 51 -16.32 5.65 6.69
C GLU A 51 -15.16 6.62 6.45
N ALA A 52 -15.20 7.81 7.05
CA ALA A 52 -14.10 8.77 6.97
C ALA A 52 -12.79 8.21 7.54
N LYS A 53 -12.86 7.48 8.67
CA LYS A 53 -11.69 6.81 9.26
C LYS A 53 -11.08 5.76 8.33
N LYS A 54 -11.92 4.93 7.72
CA LYS A 54 -11.49 3.93 6.74
C LYS A 54 -10.81 4.58 5.55
N LYS A 55 -11.42 5.66 5.03
CA LYS A 55 -10.86 6.40 3.90
C LYS A 55 -9.50 7.02 4.24
N GLN A 56 -9.38 7.68 5.39
CA GLN A 56 -8.10 8.26 5.82
C GLN A 56 -7.03 7.17 6.00
N LEU A 57 -7.38 6.05 6.63
CA LEU A 57 -6.45 4.92 6.80
C LEU A 57 -6.01 4.34 5.45
N GLN A 58 -6.93 4.24 4.49
CA GLN A 58 -6.61 3.81 3.13
C GLN A 58 -5.68 4.81 2.42
N GLU A 59 -5.93 6.11 2.52
CA GLU A 59 -5.04 7.14 1.94
C GLU A 59 -3.64 7.13 2.59
N LEU A 60 -3.55 6.78 3.88
CA LEU A 60 -2.26 6.58 4.57
C LEU A 60 -1.55 5.31 4.07
N LYS A 61 -2.31 4.22 3.87
CA LYS A 61 -1.79 2.98 3.27
C LYS A 61 -1.27 3.23 1.86
N ASP A 62 -2.05 3.88 1.02
CA ASP A 62 -1.65 4.26 -0.35
C ASP A 62 -0.42 5.19 -0.30
N GLY A 63 -0.36 6.08 0.70
CA GLY A 63 0.81 6.92 0.96
C GLY A 63 2.09 6.13 1.27
N VAL A 64 1.98 5.06 2.07
CA VAL A 64 3.10 4.13 2.32
C VAL A 64 3.50 3.38 1.06
N GLU A 65 2.53 2.87 0.31
CA GLU A 65 2.78 2.15 -0.94
C GLU A 65 3.49 3.06 -1.96
N ASN A 66 3.01 4.29 -2.14
CA ASN A 66 3.63 5.29 -3.00
C ASN A 66 5.03 5.67 -2.53
N ALA A 67 5.23 5.90 -1.23
CA ALA A 67 6.54 6.21 -0.67
C ALA A 67 7.59 5.12 -0.92
N LEU A 68 7.15 3.86 -0.95
CA LEU A 68 7.98 2.71 -1.31
C LEU A 68 8.19 2.60 -2.82
N LEU A 69 7.16 2.86 -3.62
CA LEU A 69 7.24 2.84 -5.08
C LEU A 69 8.01 4.05 -5.67
N MET A 70 8.35 5.05 -4.87
CA MET A 70 9.21 6.17 -5.27
C MET A 70 10.66 6.00 -4.82
N GLU A 71 11.03 4.82 -4.31
CA GLU A 71 12.42 4.54 -3.95
C GLU A 71 13.33 4.47 -5.17
N THR A 72 14.53 4.97 -4.95
CA THR A 72 15.68 5.01 -5.85
C THR A 72 16.87 4.40 -5.12
N ALA A 73 17.96 4.11 -5.84
CA ALA A 73 19.18 3.62 -5.22
C ALA A 73 19.75 4.56 -4.13
N ALA A 74 19.48 5.86 -4.22
CA ALA A 74 20.04 6.88 -3.31
C ALA A 74 19.20 7.09 -2.02
N ASN A 75 17.90 6.83 -2.06
CA ASN A 75 16.98 7.03 -0.92
C ASN A 75 16.37 5.70 -0.42
N PHE A 76 16.90 4.57 -0.89
CA PHE A 76 16.54 3.27 -0.39
C PHE A 76 16.92 3.17 1.09
N ASN A 77 15.92 3.03 1.97
CA ASN A 77 16.13 2.96 3.40
C ASN A 77 15.17 1.93 4.02
N ASN A 78 15.64 1.25 5.06
CA ASN A 78 14.89 0.32 5.91
C ASN A 78 13.94 1.05 6.88
N GLY A 79 13.51 2.28 6.58
CA GLY A 79 12.70 3.08 7.48
C GLY A 79 11.47 3.62 6.76
N ILE A 80 10.29 3.23 7.22
CA ILE A 80 9.03 3.90 6.89
C ILE A 80 8.59 4.65 8.14
N ASP A 81 8.67 5.97 8.08
CA ASP A 81 8.26 6.87 9.15
C ASP A 81 7.22 7.88 8.66
N ALA A 82 6.67 8.65 9.60
CA ALA A 82 5.65 9.67 9.30
C ALA A 82 6.15 10.78 8.38
N THR A 83 7.44 11.12 8.42
CA THR A 83 8.02 12.17 7.55
C THR A 83 8.03 11.71 6.10
N ARG A 84 8.41 10.46 5.87
CA ARG A 84 8.46 9.85 4.56
C ARG A 84 7.06 9.70 3.93
N ILE A 85 6.09 9.30 4.74
CA ILE A 85 4.69 9.19 4.31
C ILE A 85 4.12 10.59 4.01
N ARG A 86 4.45 11.62 4.80
CA ARG A 86 4.01 13.01 4.57
C ARG A 86 4.30 13.51 3.16
N ASN A 87 5.45 13.14 2.61
CA ASN A 87 5.85 13.58 1.26
C ASN A 87 5.13 12.81 0.14
N SER A 88 4.39 11.75 0.49
CA SER A 88 3.79 10.80 -0.46
C SER A 88 2.27 10.65 -0.28
N THR A 89 1.66 11.43 0.62
CA THR A 89 0.21 11.44 0.85
C THR A 89 -0.31 12.85 1.04
N SER A 90 -1.56 13.08 0.64
CA SER A 90 -2.33 14.28 0.99
C SER A 90 -3.14 14.10 2.29
N ALA A 91 -3.13 12.90 2.87
CA ALA A 91 -3.87 12.61 4.08
C ALA A 91 -3.33 13.40 5.28
N SER A 92 -4.23 13.79 6.18
CA SER A 92 -3.83 14.29 7.49
C SER A 92 -3.05 13.21 8.25
N LEU A 93 -1.92 13.60 8.83
CA LEU A 93 -1.13 12.76 9.73
C LEU A 93 -1.53 12.91 11.19
N ASP A 94 -2.69 13.51 11.44
CA ASP A 94 -3.32 13.60 12.74
C ASP A 94 -4.61 12.77 12.77
N THR A 95 -4.88 12.17 13.93
CA THR A 95 -6.16 11.57 14.27
C THR A 95 -7.24 12.65 14.42
N ARG A 96 -8.49 12.25 14.57
CA ARG A 96 -9.61 13.19 14.73
C ARG A 96 -9.43 14.12 15.93
N ASN A 97 -8.84 13.62 17.01
CA ASN A 97 -8.57 14.42 18.22
C ASN A 97 -7.29 15.26 18.13
N GLY A 98 -6.66 15.36 16.95
CA GLY A 98 -5.45 16.14 16.73
C GLY A 98 -4.18 15.49 17.29
N GLN A 99 -4.18 14.18 17.52
CA GLN A 99 -2.98 13.44 17.93
C GLN A 99 -2.25 12.92 16.71
N ALA A 100 -0.92 12.84 16.73
CA ALA A 100 -0.18 12.23 15.62
C ALA A 100 -0.58 10.77 15.42
N ILE A 101 -0.76 10.36 14.16
CA ILE A 101 -0.95 8.95 13.79
C ILE A 101 0.27 8.13 14.20
N VAL A 102 0.04 6.86 14.52
CA VAL A 102 1.11 5.93 14.84
C VAL A 102 1.50 5.17 13.58
N ILE A 103 2.77 5.24 13.22
CA ILE A 103 3.37 4.42 12.17
C ILE A 103 4.55 3.71 12.81
N ASN A 104 4.46 2.39 12.87
CA ASN A 104 5.51 1.54 13.40
C ASN A 104 5.99 0.60 12.29
N SER A 105 7.29 0.57 12.03
CA SER A 105 7.91 -0.28 11.03
C SER A 105 8.88 -1.22 11.72
N THR A 106 8.63 -2.52 11.60
CA THR A 106 9.47 -3.57 12.20
C THR A 106 10.06 -4.45 11.11
N ALA A 107 11.34 -4.77 11.22
CA ALA A 107 11.96 -5.77 10.36
C ALA A 107 11.35 -7.16 10.64
N MET A 108 10.88 -7.82 9.59
CA MET A 108 10.45 -9.22 9.64
C MET A 108 11.67 -10.16 9.61
N ASP A 109 12.70 -9.74 8.88
CA ASP A 109 13.98 -10.42 8.80
C ASP A 109 15.07 -9.39 8.49
N ASN A 110 16.03 -9.30 9.40
CA ASN A 110 17.14 -8.36 9.29
C ASN A 110 18.09 -8.68 8.12
N ALA A 111 18.15 -9.94 7.68
CA ALA A 111 19.00 -10.36 6.57
C ALA A 111 18.41 -9.93 5.23
N THR A 112 17.09 -10.08 5.07
CA THR A 112 16.40 -9.74 3.82
C THR A 112 15.86 -8.32 3.80
N GLY A 113 15.96 -7.52 4.85
CA GLY A 113 15.43 -6.15 4.89
C GLY A 113 13.92 -6.05 4.65
N ARG A 114 13.19 -7.15 4.85
CA ARG A 114 11.74 -7.20 4.75
C ARG A 114 11.15 -6.55 5.99
N GLN A 115 10.13 -5.74 5.79
CA GLN A 115 9.50 -5.00 6.88
C GLN A 115 7.99 -5.18 6.86
N ARG A 116 7.43 -5.07 8.06
CA ARG A 116 6.00 -4.92 8.27
C ARG A 116 5.75 -3.56 8.89
N VAL A 117 4.80 -2.84 8.32
CA VAL A 117 4.39 -1.53 8.80
C VAL A 117 2.99 -1.64 9.36
N MET A 118 2.81 -1.17 10.59
CA MET A 118 1.51 -0.98 11.20
C MET A 118 1.21 0.52 11.28
N ILE A 119 0.02 0.89 10.80
CA ILE A 119 -0.51 2.25 10.84
C ILE A 119 -1.75 2.22 11.72
N SER A 120 -1.81 3.12 12.70
CA SER A 120 -3.01 3.35 13.51
C SER A 120 -3.41 4.82 13.46
N ASN A 121 -4.64 5.07 13.02
CA ASN A 121 -5.28 6.39 13.11
C ASN A 121 -6.34 6.44 14.23
N SER A 122 -6.29 5.49 15.17
CA SER A 122 -7.19 5.43 16.31
C SER A 122 -6.99 6.60 17.27
N ASP A 123 -8.07 7.10 17.87
CA ASP A 123 -8.00 8.07 18.98
C ASP A 123 -7.78 7.39 20.34
N ASP A 124 -7.83 6.05 20.39
CA ASP A 124 -7.66 5.27 21.62
C ASP A 124 -6.18 5.13 21.98
N ALA A 125 -5.80 5.64 23.15
CA ALA A 125 -4.42 5.61 23.64
C ALA A 125 -3.87 4.18 23.81
N PHE A 126 -4.72 3.21 24.17
CA PHE A 126 -4.30 1.81 24.30
C PHE A 126 -3.97 1.21 22.94
N ILE A 127 -4.84 1.42 21.95
CA ILE A 127 -4.62 0.94 20.57
C ILE A 127 -3.39 1.59 19.95
N ARG A 128 -3.18 2.89 20.18
CA ARG A 128 -2.00 3.62 19.71
C ARG A 128 -0.71 3.09 20.35
N ALA A 129 -0.72 2.84 21.66
CA ALA A 129 0.44 2.29 22.38
C ALA A 129 0.78 0.85 21.95
N ASP A 130 -0.24 0.02 21.76
CA ASP A 130 -0.07 -1.35 21.25
C ASP A 130 0.48 -1.31 19.82
N ALA A 131 -0.07 -0.47 18.93
CA ALA A 131 0.44 -0.30 17.58
C ALA A 131 1.90 0.20 17.55
N SER A 132 2.26 1.13 18.44
CA SER A 132 3.61 1.70 18.49
C SER A 132 4.68 0.74 19.01
N THR A 133 4.28 -0.28 19.77
CA THR A 133 5.20 -1.25 20.39
C THR A 133 5.10 -2.65 19.80
N SER A 134 4.16 -2.87 18.87
CA SER A 134 3.97 -4.13 18.18
C SER A 134 5.24 -4.59 17.45
N THR A 135 5.56 -5.88 17.60
CA THR A 135 6.61 -6.58 16.84
C THR A 135 6.04 -7.20 15.57
N ASP A 136 6.87 -7.65 14.63
CA ASP A 136 6.41 -8.26 13.38
C ASP A 136 5.43 -9.43 13.60
N ALA A 137 5.67 -10.26 14.64
CA ALA A 137 4.85 -11.41 14.99
C ALA A 137 3.48 -10.99 15.56
N ASN A 138 3.47 -9.94 16.38
CA ASN A 138 2.25 -9.41 16.99
C ASN A 138 1.43 -8.61 15.98
N MET A 139 2.06 -7.99 14.99
CA MET A 139 1.38 -7.22 13.95
C MET A 139 0.45 -8.05 13.06
N LEU A 140 0.54 -9.38 13.03
CA LEU A 140 -0.42 -10.24 12.31
C LEU A 140 -1.45 -10.91 13.21
N THR A 141 -1.16 -11.00 14.50
CA THR A 141 -1.90 -11.84 15.43
C THR A 141 -2.67 -11.04 16.48
N SER A 142 -2.30 -9.78 16.69
CA SER A 142 -2.99 -8.89 17.63
C SER A 142 -4.42 -8.61 17.18
N ASP A 143 -5.36 -8.64 18.12
CA ASP A 143 -6.77 -8.34 17.84
C ASP A 143 -6.98 -6.90 17.34
N ILE A 144 -6.05 -5.98 17.61
CA ILE A 144 -6.15 -4.61 17.09
C ILE A 144 -6.07 -4.56 15.57
N THR A 145 -5.47 -5.57 14.92
CA THR A 145 -5.33 -5.66 13.46
C THR A 145 -6.65 -5.91 12.74
N LYS A 146 -7.67 -6.40 13.47
CA LYS A 146 -9.03 -6.63 12.94
C LYS A 146 -9.87 -5.36 12.99
N ARG A 147 -9.36 -4.28 13.57
CA ARG A 147 -10.09 -3.02 13.69
C ARG A 147 -9.98 -2.21 12.42
N ASP A 148 -11.02 -1.42 12.17
CA ASP A 148 -11.13 -0.55 11.01
C ASP A 148 -10.19 0.67 11.05
N ASP A 149 -9.56 0.94 12.20
CA ASP A 149 -8.65 2.07 12.47
C ASP A 149 -7.18 1.66 12.55
N VAL A 150 -6.86 0.41 12.16
CA VAL A 150 -5.51 -0.14 12.11
C VAL A 150 -5.29 -0.84 10.77
N ALA A 151 -4.17 -0.55 10.11
CA ALA A 151 -3.76 -1.22 8.88
C ALA A 151 -2.38 -1.82 9.04
N VAL A 152 -2.16 -2.97 8.41
CA VAL A 152 -0.89 -3.66 8.37
C VAL A 152 -0.48 -3.84 6.91
N ILE A 153 0.75 -3.45 6.60
CA ILE A 153 1.31 -3.48 5.26
C ILE A 153 2.55 -4.34 5.31
N ASP A 154 2.58 -5.39 4.47
CA ASP A 154 3.77 -6.19 4.27
C ASP A 154 4.54 -5.63 3.07
N THR A 155 5.75 -5.13 3.30
CA THR A 155 6.56 -4.53 2.25
C THR A 155 6.99 -5.56 1.19
N SER A 156 6.97 -6.86 1.51
CA SER A 156 7.36 -7.92 0.57
C SER A 156 6.53 -7.93 -0.72
N VAL A 157 5.24 -7.59 -0.65
CA VAL A 157 4.35 -7.54 -1.83
C VAL A 157 4.78 -6.42 -2.78
N ILE A 158 5.07 -5.24 -2.23
CA ILE A 158 5.51 -4.07 -3.01
C ILE A 158 6.87 -4.36 -3.63
N ARG A 159 7.76 -5.02 -2.87
CA ARG A 159 9.09 -5.43 -3.35
C ARG A 159 9.02 -6.43 -4.49
N ALA A 160 8.11 -7.40 -4.42
CA ALA A 160 7.87 -8.33 -5.53
C ALA A 160 7.47 -7.60 -6.81
N ARG A 161 6.63 -6.56 -6.71
CA ARG A 161 6.25 -5.71 -7.85
C ARG A 161 7.43 -4.92 -8.42
N GLN A 162 8.31 -4.36 -7.57
CA GLN A 162 9.51 -3.65 -8.03
C GLN A 162 10.51 -4.58 -8.74
N LEU A 163 10.65 -5.81 -8.24
CA LEU A 163 11.44 -6.85 -8.87
C LEU A 163 10.85 -7.26 -10.22
N GLU A 164 9.54 -7.41 -10.33
CA GLU A 164 8.86 -7.73 -11.58
C GLU A 164 9.09 -6.65 -12.64
N ILE A 165 8.99 -5.37 -12.26
CA ILE A 165 9.31 -4.24 -13.17
C ILE A 165 10.77 -4.33 -13.63
N SER A 166 11.71 -4.53 -12.71
CA SER A 166 13.13 -4.64 -13.06
C SER A 166 13.41 -5.82 -13.99
N LYS A 167 12.79 -6.98 -13.74
CA LYS A 167 12.90 -8.17 -14.60
C LYS A 167 12.29 -7.95 -15.98
N GLY A 168 11.14 -7.28 -16.07
CA GLY A 168 10.51 -6.90 -17.34
C GLY A 168 11.42 -5.98 -18.17
N ASN A 169 11.99 -4.95 -17.53
CA ASN A 169 12.94 -4.04 -18.18
C ASN A 169 14.22 -4.75 -18.62
N MET A 170 14.72 -5.70 -17.82
CA MET A 170 15.87 -6.53 -18.14
C MET A 170 15.60 -7.44 -19.35
N ALA A 171 14.44 -8.11 -19.38
CA ALA A 171 14.05 -8.96 -20.50
C ALA A 171 13.93 -8.16 -21.82
N ALA A 172 13.35 -6.96 -21.76
CA ALA A 172 13.27 -6.09 -22.93
C ALA A 172 14.66 -5.60 -23.40
N LEU A 173 15.62 -5.43 -22.50
CA LEU A 173 17.02 -5.16 -22.86
C LEU A 173 17.69 -6.38 -23.49
N THR A 174 17.45 -7.57 -22.94
CA THR A 174 17.90 -8.84 -23.51
C THR A 174 17.38 -8.98 -24.96
N ASP A 175 16.10 -8.72 -25.21
CA ASP A 175 15.50 -8.75 -26.55
C ASP A 175 16.17 -7.75 -27.50
N PHE A 176 16.50 -6.55 -27.02
CA PHE A 176 17.22 -5.56 -27.83
C PHE A 176 18.63 -6.05 -28.20
N VAL A 177 19.33 -6.73 -27.28
CA VAL A 177 20.63 -7.35 -27.58
C VAL A 177 20.49 -8.48 -28.60
N TYR A 178 19.44 -9.30 -28.51
CA TYR A 178 19.11 -10.30 -29.53
C TYR A 178 18.86 -9.67 -30.90
N ASP A 179 18.10 -8.59 -30.97
CA ASP A 179 17.83 -7.88 -32.23
C ASP A 179 19.08 -7.22 -32.80
N TRP A 180 19.95 -6.66 -31.96
CA TRP A 180 21.26 -6.15 -32.38
C TRP A 180 22.10 -7.25 -33.02
N TRP A 181 22.20 -8.41 -32.37
CA TRP A 181 22.89 -9.58 -32.90
C TRP A 181 22.29 -10.06 -34.22
N ARG A 182 20.95 -10.05 -34.34
CA ARG A 182 20.23 -10.46 -35.56
C ARG A 182 20.44 -9.48 -36.72
N ARG A 183 20.43 -8.16 -36.47
CA ARG A 183 20.68 -7.15 -37.51
C ARG A 183 22.07 -7.28 -38.13
N ALA A 184 23.08 -7.60 -37.31
CA ALA A 184 24.40 -7.94 -37.80
C ALA A 184 24.40 -9.19 -38.72
N MET A 185 23.35 -10.04 -38.68
CA MET A 185 23.15 -11.11 -39.66
C MET A 185 22.55 -10.62 -40.99
N VAL A 186 21.70 -9.58 -40.96
CA VAL A 186 20.90 -9.11 -42.12
C VAL A 186 21.66 -8.08 -42.96
N ASP A 187 22.39 -7.15 -42.33
CA ASP A 187 23.00 -6.01 -43.01
C ASP A 187 24.30 -6.34 -43.77
N GLY A 188 24.74 -7.61 -43.75
CA GLY A 188 25.86 -8.08 -44.57
C GLY A 188 27.23 -7.46 -44.23
N THR A 189 27.32 -6.58 -43.23
CA THR A 189 28.58 -6.07 -42.65
C THR A 189 29.21 -7.13 -41.75
N ALA A 190 29.34 -8.33 -42.30
CA ALA A 190 30.15 -9.39 -41.75
C ALA A 190 31.60 -8.95 -41.88
N GLU A 191 32.09 -8.16 -40.94
CA GLU A 191 33.51 -8.22 -40.62
C GLU A 191 33.77 -9.65 -40.11
N SER A 192 34.09 -10.52 -41.06
CA SER A 192 34.55 -11.91 -40.90
C SER A 192 33.54 -12.94 -40.36
N GLY A 193 32.38 -13.13 -41.02
CA GLY A 193 31.69 -14.43 -41.01
C GLY A 193 31.24 -15.03 -39.67
N THR A 194 31.22 -14.27 -38.58
CA THR A 194 30.78 -14.76 -37.28
C THR A 194 29.87 -13.75 -36.58
N HIS A 195 28.61 -14.12 -36.44
CA HIS A 195 27.62 -13.39 -35.65
C HIS A 195 28.08 -13.35 -34.20
N HIS A 196 28.21 -12.15 -33.64
CA HIS A 196 28.80 -11.96 -32.31
C HIS A 196 27.91 -11.10 -31.46
N LEU A 197 27.79 -11.41 -30.19
CA LEU A 197 27.22 -10.52 -29.21
C LEU A 197 28.06 -9.24 -29.08
N PRO A 198 27.45 -8.09 -28.75
CA PRO A 198 28.17 -6.83 -28.61
C PRO A 198 29.27 -6.98 -27.54
N THR A 199 30.42 -6.36 -27.76
CA THR A 199 31.44 -6.28 -26.71
C THR A 199 30.93 -5.43 -25.55
N ASN A 200 31.54 -5.51 -24.36
CA ASN A 200 31.15 -4.65 -23.24
C ASN A 200 31.29 -3.15 -23.58
N GLY A 201 32.24 -2.77 -24.45
CA GLY A 201 32.38 -1.39 -24.93
C GLY A 201 31.19 -0.97 -25.79
N THR A 202 30.94 -1.72 -26.87
CA THR A 202 29.80 -1.53 -27.79
C THR A 202 28.47 -1.53 -27.05
N PHE A 203 28.28 -2.43 -26.08
CA PHE A 203 27.07 -2.47 -25.28
C PHE A 203 26.88 -1.16 -24.51
N ASN A 204 27.93 -0.64 -23.87
CA ASN A 204 27.83 0.55 -23.06
C ASN A 204 27.66 1.85 -23.87
N THR A 205 28.12 1.91 -25.12
CA THR A 205 28.03 3.11 -25.98
C THR A 205 26.88 3.08 -26.98
N ASP A 206 26.58 1.91 -27.56
CA ASP A 206 25.70 1.83 -28.73
C ASP A 206 24.34 1.22 -28.38
N ILE A 207 24.29 0.39 -27.33
CA ILE A 207 23.06 -0.27 -26.89
C ILE A 207 22.49 0.44 -25.67
N ARG A 208 23.28 0.65 -24.62
CA ARG A 208 22.83 1.28 -23.37
C ARG A 208 22.47 2.76 -23.54
N ASP A 209 23.18 3.50 -24.37
CA ASP A 209 22.87 4.92 -24.58
C ASP A 209 21.60 5.10 -25.44
N VAL A 210 21.28 4.10 -26.28
CA VAL A 210 20.03 4.03 -27.06
C VAL A 210 18.87 3.48 -26.22
N TYR A 211 19.16 2.46 -25.39
CA TYR A 211 18.20 1.80 -24.52
C TYR A 211 18.28 2.38 -23.10
N THR A 212 17.42 3.37 -22.84
CA THR A 212 17.45 4.15 -21.60
C THR A 212 16.79 3.46 -20.40
N GLN A 213 16.19 2.27 -20.55
CA GLN A 213 15.55 1.63 -19.41
C GLN A 213 16.56 1.20 -18.36
N ARG A 214 16.14 1.32 -17.11
CA ARG A 214 16.91 1.01 -15.91
C ARG A 214 16.18 -0.04 -15.09
N ASP A 215 16.84 -0.55 -14.07
CA ASP A 215 16.11 -1.24 -13.01
C ASP A 215 15.11 -0.27 -12.35
N PHE A 216 14.23 -0.81 -11.51
CA PHE A 216 13.22 0.00 -10.81
C PHE A 216 13.85 1.18 -10.02
N TRP A 217 15.04 0.98 -9.47
CA TRP A 217 15.73 1.94 -8.61
C TRP A 217 16.59 2.95 -9.38
N GLY A 218 16.59 2.88 -10.71
CA GLY A 218 17.32 3.79 -11.60
C GLY A 218 18.76 3.36 -11.94
N ASN A 219 19.20 2.17 -11.51
CA ASN A 219 20.52 1.66 -11.84
C ASN A 219 20.57 1.06 -13.24
N ASN A 220 21.77 1.09 -13.83
CA ASN A 220 22.04 0.38 -15.06
C ASN A 220 22.06 -1.13 -14.83
N PHE A 221 21.58 -1.89 -15.81
CA PHE A 221 21.88 -3.31 -15.92
C PHE A 221 23.36 -3.51 -16.23
N THR A 222 23.94 -4.55 -15.64
CA THR A 222 25.32 -4.98 -15.90
C THR A 222 25.31 -6.01 -17.01
N TYR A 223 26.10 -5.77 -18.06
CA TYR A 223 26.29 -6.71 -19.16
C TYR A 223 27.72 -7.26 -19.12
N ALA A 224 27.85 -8.57 -19.24
CA ALA A 224 29.14 -9.24 -19.32
C ALA A 224 29.13 -10.29 -20.43
N ARG A 225 29.88 -10.02 -21.51
CA ARG A 225 30.10 -10.98 -22.59
C ARG A 225 31.15 -12.02 -22.18
N ALA A 226 30.77 -13.30 -22.18
CA ALA A 226 31.67 -14.42 -21.90
C ALA A 226 32.30 -14.97 -23.19
N THR A 227 31.50 -15.13 -24.24
CA THR A 227 31.96 -15.59 -25.57
C THR A 227 31.30 -14.76 -26.66
N SER A 228 31.56 -15.06 -27.94
CA SER A 228 30.81 -14.49 -29.05
C SER A 228 29.32 -14.82 -29.06
N GLN A 229 28.90 -15.92 -28.43
CA GLN A 229 27.51 -16.39 -28.48
C GLN A 229 26.83 -16.37 -27.11
N THR A 230 27.60 -16.14 -26.05
CA THR A 230 27.08 -16.13 -24.68
C THR A 230 27.44 -14.85 -23.94
N ALA A 231 26.44 -14.25 -23.30
CA ALA A 231 26.60 -13.11 -22.40
C ALA A 231 25.62 -13.22 -21.25
N THR A 232 25.83 -12.42 -20.21
CA THR A 232 24.89 -12.27 -19.11
C THR A 232 24.45 -10.82 -19.00
N ILE A 233 23.18 -10.63 -18.62
CA ILE A 233 22.66 -9.35 -18.16
C ILE A 233 22.20 -9.55 -16.73
N SER A 234 22.57 -8.64 -15.84
CA SER A 234 22.18 -8.73 -14.44
C SER A 234 21.86 -7.38 -13.82
N PHE A 235 21.11 -7.43 -12.73
CA PHE A 235 21.00 -6.33 -11.78
C PHE A 235 21.04 -6.88 -10.36
N THR A 236 21.42 -6.01 -9.42
CA THR A 236 21.46 -6.34 -8.00
C THR A 236 20.54 -5.38 -7.27
N THR A 237 19.64 -5.91 -6.45
CA THR A 237 18.77 -5.09 -5.61
C THR A 237 19.62 -4.29 -4.62
N PRO A 238 19.27 -3.03 -4.28
CA PRO A 238 19.98 -2.26 -3.27
C PRO A 238 20.08 -2.99 -1.91
N ALA A 239 21.10 -2.63 -1.11
CA ALA A 239 21.26 -3.12 0.25
C ALA A 239 20.04 -2.72 1.13
N PRO A 240 19.59 -3.58 2.06
CA PRO A 240 20.28 -4.77 2.56
C PRO A 240 19.99 -6.05 1.75
N TRP A 241 18.99 -6.04 0.86
CA TRP A 241 18.54 -7.24 0.15
C TRP A 241 19.67 -7.84 -0.68
N SER A 242 20.40 -6.99 -1.43
CA SER A 242 21.63 -7.35 -2.16
C SER A 242 21.50 -8.62 -3.04
N GLU A 243 20.28 -8.96 -3.47
CA GLU A 243 20.01 -10.11 -4.31
C GLU A 243 20.38 -9.79 -5.75
N THR A 244 21.12 -10.68 -6.41
CA THR A 244 21.50 -10.52 -7.82
C THR A 244 20.65 -11.41 -8.70
N TYR A 245 20.04 -10.81 -9.71
CA TYR A 245 19.28 -11.50 -10.74
C TYR A 245 20.08 -11.45 -12.03
N THR A 246 20.28 -12.62 -12.64
CA THR A 246 21.07 -12.79 -13.85
C THR A 246 20.23 -13.52 -14.89
N ASP A 247 20.18 -12.93 -16.08
CA ASP A 247 19.69 -13.55 -17.30
C ASP A 247 20.87 -13.98 -18.17
N ILE A 248 20.74 -15.14 -18.81
CA ILE A 248 21.77 -15.72 -19.66
C ILE A 248 21.28 -15.62 -21.10
N ILE A 249 22.07 -14.91 -21.90
CA ILE A 249 21.85 -14.79 -23.33
C ILE A 249 22.71 -15.86 -24.01
N ASP A 250 22.07 -16.83 -24.68
CA ASP A 250 22.76 -17.87 -25.46
C ASP A 250 22.20 -17.96 -26.88
N MET A 251 23.00 -17.50 -27.83
CA MET A 251 22.65 -17.46 -29.25
C MET A 251 22.75 -18.84 -29.94
N ARG A 252 23.35 -19.85 -29.29
CA ARG A 252 23.45 -21.20 -29.84
C ARG A 252 22.07 -21.87 -29.90
N GLU A 253 21.20 -21.60 -28.93
CA GLU A 253 19.83 -22.10 -28.93
C GLU A 253 18.97 -21.35 -29.96
N ALA A 254 19.15 -20.04 -30.09
CA ALA A 254 18.43 -19.21 -31.07
C ALA A 254 18.78 -19.58 -32.53
N SER A 255 20.04 -19.89 -32.82
CA SER A 255 20.49 -20.32 -34.15
C SER A 255 19.96 -21.71 -34.54
N ALA A 256 19.82 -22.63 -33.59
CA ALA A 256 19.20 -23.94 -33.84
C ALA A 256 17.69 -23.83 -34.17
N ALA A 257 16.98 -22.91 -33.52
CA ALA A 257 15.56 -22.65 -33.79
C ALA A 257 15.32 -21.92 -35.12
N ALA A 258 16.25 -21.06 -35.55
CA ALA A 258 16.16 -20.34 -36.82
C ALA A 258 16.48 -21.22 -38.04
N GLY A 259 17.35 -22.23 -37.89
CA GLY A 259 17.71 -23.17 -38.96
C GLY A 259 16.69 -24.29 -39.23
N ALA A 260 15.61 -24.36 -38.44
CA ALA A 260 14.55 -25.36 -38.57
C ALA A 260 13.31 -24.85 -39.35
N LYS A 261 13.38 -23.67 -39.97
CA LYS A 261 12.33 -23.09 -40.83
C LYS A 261 12.76 -23.03 -42.29
#